data_AF-A0A970XWQ3-F1
#
_entry.id   AF-A0A970XWQ3-F1
#
_cell.length_a   1.000
_cell.length_b   1.000
_cell.length_c   1.000
_cell.angle_alpha   90.00
_cell.angle_beta   90.00
_cell.angle_gamma   90.00
#
_symmetry.space_group_name_H-M   'P 1'
#
loop_
_entity.id
_entity.type
_entity.pdbx_description
1 polymer ?
#
loop_
_entity_poly.entity_id
_entity_poly.type
_entity_poly.pdbx_seq_one_letter_code
_entity_poly.pdbx_strand_id
1 'polypeptide(L)'
;FHGGSGSSAEEIAEAVRNGVIKMNIDTDTQYAYSRSVADSVLTSYDGFLKIDGEVGNKKVYDPRSWGKKAESAMAARVVEATQQLGSAGNSISI
;
A
#
# COMPACT_ATOMS: atom_id res chain seq x y z
N PHE A 1 -0.89 -5.07 -19.56
CA PHE A 1 -2.02 -5.54 -18.73
C PHE A 1 -2.61 -4.36 -17.96
N HIS A 2 -3.74 -3.85 -18.41
CA HIS A 2 -4.49 -2.83 -17.67
C HIS A 2 -5.45 -3.52 -16.68
N GLY A 3 -5.71 -2.91 -15.51
CA GLY A 3 -6.58 -3.50 -14.49
C GLY A 3 -6.01 -4.74 -13.80
N GLY A 4 -4.73 -4.71 -13.39
CA GLY A 4 -4.08 -5.86 -12.73
C GLY A 4 -4.40 -6.02 -11.24
N SER A 5 -5.11 -5.07 -10.62
CA SER A 5 -5.56 -5.21 -9.23
C SER A 5 -6.64 -6.30 -9.12
N GLY A 6 -6.53 -7.16 -8.12
CA GLY A 6 -7.44 -8.29 -7.90
C GLY A 6 -7.20 -9.52 -8.78
N SER A 7 -6.23 -9.50 -9.70
CA SER A 7 -5.81 -10.68 -10.45
C SER A 7 -5.08 -11.69 -9.56
N SER A 8 -5.29 -12.97 -9.81
CA SER A 8 -4.56 -14.06 -9.17
C SER A 8 -3.09 -14.11 -9.61
N ALA A 9 -2.24 -14.76 -8.81
CA ALA A 9 -0.84 -14.96 -9.15
C ALA A 9 -0.69 -15.78 -10.45
N GLU A 10 -1.58 -16.73 -10.68
CA GLU A 10 -1.61 -17.59 -11.87
C GLU A 10 -1.93 -16.78 -13.14
N GLU A 11 -2.93 -15.89 -13.10
CA GLU A 11 -3.27 -15.00 -14.21
C GLU A 11 -2.13 -14.05 -14.55
N ILE A 12 -1.47 -13.48 -13.54
CA ILE A 12 -0.32 -12.60 -13.73
C ILE A 12 0.84 -13.38 -14.36
N ALA A 13 1.15 -14.57 -13.85
CA ALA A 13 2.23 -15.40 -14.38
C ALA A 13 1.99 -15.83 -15.82
N GLU A 14 0.74 -16.16 -16.18
CA GLU A 14 0.36 -16.49 -17.55
C GLU A 14 0.48 -15.27 -18.47
N ALA A 15 0.03 -14.09 -18.03
CA ALA A 15 0.17 -12.85 -18.80
C ALA A 15 1.65 -12.53 -19.08
N VAL A 16 2.53 -12.71 -18.09
CA VAL A 16 3.99 -12.51 -18.24
C VAL A 16 4.58 -13.52 -19.23
N ARG A 17 4.24 -14.81 -19.14
CA ARG A 17 4.67 -15.83 -20.12
C ARG A 17 4.26 -15.47 -21.55
N ASN A 18 3.12 -14.81 -21.70
CA ASN A 18 2.59 -14.33 -22.98
C ASN A 18 3.10 -12.95 -23.40
N GLY A 19 4.16 -12.44 -22.77
CA GLY A 19 4.88 -11.24 -23.22
C GLY A 19 4.37 -9.91 -22.66
N VAL A 20 3.53 -9.93 -21.62
CA VAL A 20 3.21 -8.69 -20.89
C VAL A 20 4.45 -8.16 -20.17
N ILE A 21 4.86 -6.94 -20.52
CA ILE A 21 6.01 -6.24 -19.90
C ILE A 21 5.61 -5.13 -18.92
N LYS A 22 4.32 -4.79 -18.84
CA LYS A 22 3.78 -3.71 -18.00
C LYS A 22 2.39 -4.05 -17.48
N MET A 23 2.20 -3.96 -16.17
CA MET A 23 0.91 -4.08 -15.51
C MET A 23 0.54 -2.79 -14.75
N ASN A 24 -0.71 -2.34 -14.88
CA ASN A 24 -1.24 -1.25 -14.05
C ASN A 24 -1.84 -1.83 -12.76
N ILE A 25 -1.45 -1.28 -11.61
CA ILE A 25 -1.98 -1.60 -10.29
C ILE A 25 -2.31 -0.27 -9.63
N ASP A 26 -3.55 -0.12 -9.20
CA ASP A 26 -4.02 1.13 -8.59
C ASP A 26 -4.92 0.82 -7.39
N THR A 27 -6.02 0.10 -7.60
CA THR A 27 -6.99 -0.25 -6.53
C THR A 27 -6.34 -0.97 -5.36
N ASP A 28 -5.45 -1.94 -5.59
CA ASP A 28 -4.80 -2.65 -4.48
C ASP A 28 -3.84 -1.75 -3.69
N THR A 29 -3.12 -0.84 -4.38
CA THR A 29 -2.24 0.12 -3.73
C THR A 29 -3.02 1.18 -2.96
N GLN A 30 -4.15 1.65 -3.49
CA GLN A 30 -5.08 2.54 -2.79
C GLN A 30 -5.64 1.86 -1.53
N TYR A 31 -6.00 0.57 -1.62
CA TYR A 31 -6.49 -0.20 -0.49
C TYR A 31 -5.42 -0.38 0.58
N ALA A 32 -4.21 -0.80 0.20
CA ALA A 32 -3.09 -0.97 1.14
C ALA A 32 -2.79 0.34 1.91
N TYR A 33 -2.77 1.47 1.20
CA TYR A 33 -2.58 2.78 1.82
C TYR A 33 -3.73 3.13 2.77
N SER A 34 -4.98 3.12 2.28
CA SER A 34 -6.16 3.53 3.04
C SER A 34 -6.42 2.62 4.24
N ARG A 35 -6.16 1.31 4.12
CA ARG A 35 -6.27 0.34 5.21
C ARG A 35 -5.35 0.69 6.37
N SER A 36 -4.12 1.12 6.10
CA SER A 36 -3.16 1.53 7.13
C SER A 36 -3.53 2.85 7.80
N VAL A 37 -4.12 3.79 7.05
CA VAL A 37 -4.65 5.03 7.62
C VAL A 37 -5.82 4.71 8.56
N ALA A 38 -6.78 3.92 8.09
CA ALA A 38 -7.93 3.49 8.89
C ALA A 38 -7.49 2.80 10.18
N ASP A 39 -6.50 1.89 10.11
CA ASP A 39 -5.92 1.25 11.29
C ASP A 39 -5.44 2.28 12.32
N SER A 40 -4.59 3.21 11.87
CA SER A 40 -3.94 4.19 12.74
C SER A 40 -4.94 5.10 13.44
N VAL A 41 -6.01 5.49 12.73
CA VAL A 41 -7.09 6.33 13.28
C VAL A 41 -7.95 5.52 14.24
N LEU A 42 -8.40 4.32 13.86
CA LEU A 42 -9.34 3.54 14.66
C LEU A 42 -8.72 3.02 15.96
N THR A 43 -7.45 2.60 15.94
CA THR A 43 -6.79 2.09 17.15
C THR A 43 -6.37 3.19 18.13
N SER A 44 -6.34 4.44 17.69
CA SER A 44 -5.84 5.59 18.48
C SER A 44 -6.80 6.78 18.41
N TYR A 45 -8.09 6.49 18.29
CA TYR A 45 -9.14 7.45 17.99
C TYR A 45 -9.20 8.63 18.98
N ASP A 46 -9.04 8.33 20.26
CA ASP A 46 -9.00 9.29 21.38
C ASP A 46 -7.76 10.20 21.35
N GLY A 47 -6.63 9.69 20.86
CA GLY A 47 -5.43 10.48 20.58
C GLY A 47 -5.51 11.24 19.25
N PHE A 48 -6.33 10.79 18.31
CA PHE A 48 -6.48 11.41 16.99
C PHE A 48 -7.44 12.60 17.02
N LEU A 49 -8.47 12.54 17.86
CA LEU A 49 -9.48 13.60 18.02
C LEU A 49 -9.35 14.33 19.37
N LYS A 50 -10.09 15.44 19.50
CA LYS A 50 -10.34 16.10 20.78
C LYS A 50 -11.67 15.60 21.32
N ILE A 51 -11.66 14.87 22.43
CA ILE A 51 -12.83 14.18 23.00
C ILE A 51 -12.91 14.50 24.48
N ASP A 52 -14.11 14.68 25.02
CA ASP A 52 -14.37 14.87 26.46
C ASP A 52 -13.55 16.00 27.12
N GLY A 53 -13.21 17.05 26.37
CA GLY A 53 -12.43 18.19 26.83
C GLY A 53 -10.91 18.05 26.69
N GLU A 54 -10.42 16.88 26.25
CA GLU A 54 -8.99 16.64 25.97
C GLU A 54 -8.53 17.29 24.67
N VAL A 55 -7.21 17.51 24.56
CA VAL A 55 -6.60 18.23 23.43
C VAL A 55 -6.11 17.32 22.30
N GLY A 56 -6.33 16.01 22.41
CA GLY A 56 -5.77 14.98 21.53
C GLY A 56 -4.27 14.78 21.76
N ASN A 57 -3.67 13.90 20.99
CA ASN A 57 -2.26 13.55 21.09
C ASN A 57 -1.50 13.87 19.79
N LYS A 58 -0.60 14.86 19.86
CA LYS A 58 0.23 15.27 18.70
C LYS A 58 0.97 14.11 18.07
N LYS A 59 1.45 13.14 18.85
CA LYS A 59 2.18 11.98 18.31
C LYS A 59 1.27 11.08 17.46
N VAL A 60 -0.04 11.14 17.66
CA VAL A 60 -1.06 10.35 16.96
C VAL A 60 -1.61 11.09 15.76
N TYR A 61 -2.06 12.35 15.91
CA TYR A 61 -2.68 13.09 14.80
C TYR A 61 -1.68 13.69 13.81
N ASP A 62 -0.39 13.82 14.16
CA ASP A 62 0.64 14.34 13.24
C ASP A 62 0.65 13.50 11.95
N PRO A 63 0.41 14.09 10.77
CA PRO A 63 0.31 13.35 9.52
C PRO A 63 1.49 12.43 9.20
N ARG A 64 2.67 12.75 9.73
CA ARG A 64 3.87 11.93 9.51
C ARG A 64 3.83 10.62 10.28
N SER A 65 3.07 10.54 11.38
CA SER A 65 2.99 9.34 12.23
C SER A 65 2.24 8.20 11.54
N TRP A 66 1.07 8.51 10.96
CA TRP A 66 0.23 7.55 10.23
C TRP A 66 0.59 7.52 8.75
N GLY A 67 1.03 8.64 8.16
CA GLY A 67 1.45 8.71 6.76
C GLY A 67 2.63 7.79 6.46
N LYS A 68 3.66 7.77 7.32
CA LYS A 68 4.79 6.84 7.15
C LYS A 68 4.36 5.37 7.17
N LYS A 69 3.37 5.01 7.99
CA LYS A 69 2.82 3.65 8.04
C LYS A 69 2.07 3.32 6.74
N ALA A 70 1.26 4.26 6.25
CA ALA A 70 0.51 4.09 5.02
C ALA A 70 1.42 3.98 3.79
N GLU A 71 2.47 4.80 3.69
CA GLU A 71 3.50 4.69 2.67
C GLU A 71 4.21 3.33 2.73
N SER A 72 4.57 2.85 3.93
CA SER A 72 5.21 1.54 4.11
C SER A 72 4.30 0.39 3.69
N ALA A 73 3.00 0.48 4.00
CA ALA A 73 2.00 -0.51 3.60
C ALA A 73 1.81 -0.56 2.08
N MET A 74 1.69 0.61 1.43
CA MET A 74 1.64 0.70 -0.03
C MET A 74 2.94 0.18 -0.67
N ALA A 75 4.10 0.52 -0.12
CA ALA A 75 5.39 0.02 -0.61
C ALA A 75 5.48 -1.52 -0.51
N ALA A 76 5.00 -2.12 0.58
CA ALA A 76 4.93 -3.58 0.70
C ALA A 76 4.04 -4.21 -0.40
N ARG A 77 2.90 -3.59 -0.72
CA ARG A 77 2.04 -4.06 -1.83
C ARG A 77 2.72 -3.92 -3.19
N VAL A 78 3.52 -2.86 -3.40
CA VAL A 78 4.35 -2.70 -4.61
C VAL A 78 5.44 -3.78 -4.68
N VAL A 79 6.10 -4.09 -3.57
CA VAL A 79 7.11 -5.18 -3.51
C VAL A 79 6.48 -6.51 -3.95
N GLU A 80 5.31 -6.86 -3.42
CA GLU A 80 4.58 -8.06 -3.84
C GLU A 80 4.32 -8.06 -5.35
N ALA A 81 3.87 -6.94 -5.91
CA ALA A 81 3.65 -6.81 -7.35
C ALA A 81 4.95 -7.02 -8.16
N THR A 82 6.09 -6.51 -7.71
CA THR A 82 7.37 -6.73 -8.40
C THR A 82 7.80 -8.20 -8.38
N GLN A 83 7.46 -8.94 -7.31
CA GLN A 83 7.72 -10.38 -7.23
C GLN A 83 6.81 -11.13 -8.21
N GLN A 84 5.52 -10.81 -8.23
CA GLN A 84 4.53 -11.42 -9.14
C GLN A 84 4.86 -11.18 -10.62
N LEU A 85 5.38 -9.98 -10.95
CA LEU A 85 5.78 -9.61 -12.31
C LEU A 85 7.20 -10.07 -12.69
N GLY A 86 7.96 -10.65 -11.76
CA GLY A 86 9.33 -11.12 -11.98
C GLY A 86 10.39 -10.02 -12.10
N SER A 87 10.07 -8.75 -11.80
CA SER A 87 11.02 -7.64 -11.87
C SER A 87 11.85 -7.46 -10.61
N ALA A 88 11.44 -8.04 -9.48
CA ALA A 88 12.18 -7.98 -8.23
C ALA A 88 13.63 -8.48 -8.39
N GLY A 89 14.61 -7.69 -7.95
CA GLY A 89 16.03 -8.00 -8.05
C GLY A 89 16.68 -7.74 -9.41
N ASN A 90 15.92 -7.29 -10.43
CA ASN A 90 16.41 -7.04 -11.79
C ASN A 90 16.52 -5.54 -12.12
N SER A 91 16.88 -4.71 -11.13
CA SER A 91 17.14 -3.28 -11.35
C SER A 91 18.33 -3.10 -12.29
N ILE A 92 18.22 -2.19 -13.25
CA ILE A 92 19.32 -1.83 -14.17
C ILE A 92 20.28 -0.78 -13.58
N SER A 93 19.94 -0.21 -12.43
CA SER A 93 20.81 0.70 -11.70
C SER A 93 21.80 -0.10 -10.85
N ILE A 94 23.08 0.24 -10.98
CA ILE A 94 24.21 -0.25 -10.17
C ILE A 94 24.07 0.27 -8.74
#